data_AF-G0MEW5-F1
#
_entry.id   AF-G0MEW5-F1
#
_cell.length_a   1.000
_cell.length_b   1.000
_cell.length_c   1.000
_cell.angle_alpha   90.00
_cell.angle_beta   90.00
_cell.angle_gamma   90.00
#
_symmetry.space_group_name_H-M   'P 1'
#
loop_
_entity.id
_entity.type
_entity.pdbx_description
1 polymer ?
#
loop_
_entity_poly.entity_id
_entity_poly.type
_entity_poly.pdbx_seq_one_letter_code
_entity_poly.pdbx_strand_id
1 'polypeptide(L)'
;MQLETDNPAVTNAPEKFLNFLALPKKSLKLLYSYLNPVDCYNLSKCSKNLSDQVKKQKNLKINAIYLRFDNEKSCIAAYFDKYKNTACVFYSWRKTDGNRNIWTRAYSLRNHKLQNHLYCKRAHPKDVNAQQSPYLVVNYFQGMMEMYRELCALFHAKESVHYVGVNVNDKKSCLSFACQKFPKPIYSFRLIGHKSPKTHRVKHLLDSANVAGTIRVSHPIGPACMQDKLINSFYVVLDDPEWITREELLSLNCITIDIGHNNLTAEDLNAFIMQWMFVDSDQIRTEKLEICLSPEAFKNKKQITNGLLLHDWDPKRREGEHFDVSYYLAKNSLRDPNHFMDCKFSKDVIREDGRTATIHFYGKKLFFIVWKDHFPYRTLKEARMKQKQREIENYINRALATALIAIEQKAQEEWNKKTEWVETMVQARKAEAVEEQTAKRKYFAALQEFLDTSEPNPKRQLLETITIFKNDKIP
;
A
#
# COMPACT_ATOMS: atom_id res chain seq x y z
N MET A 1 0.15 -37.37 68.25
CA MET A 1 0.53 -37.76 66.89
C MET A 1 0.05 -36.66 65.95
N GLN A 2 0.74 -35.52 65.98
CA GLN A 2 0.52 -34.38 65.07
C GLN A 2 1.47 -34.60 63.89
N LEU A 3 0.91 -34.69 62.69
CA LEU A 3 1.67 -34.74 61.44
C LEU A 3 1.81 -33.31 60.94
N GLU A 4 2.95 -32.70 61.26
CA GLU A 4 3.46 -31.55 60.52
C GLU A 4 3.76 -32.01 59.09
N THR A 5 3.10 -31.38 58.12
CA THR A 5 3.44 -31.50 56.70
C THR A 5 4.18 -30.24 56.31
N ASP A 6 5.50 -30.36 56.25
CA ASP A 6 6.41 -29.35 55.73
C ASP A 6 6.03 -29.03 54.28
N ASN A 7 5.62 -27.78 54.06
CA ASN A 7 5.40 -27.21 52.74
C ASN A 7 6.75 -26.64 52.29
N PRO A 8 7.45 -27.22 51.29
CA PRO A 8 8.73 -26.70 50.86
C PRO A 8 8.52 -25.32 50.24
N ALA A 9 9.11 -24.31 50.88
CA ALA A 9 9.14 -22.96 50.38
C ALA A 9 9.79 -22.98 48.98
N VAL A 10 8.97 -22.80 47.95
CA VAL A 10 9.45 -22.55 46.59
C VAL A 10 10.11 -21.17 46.61
N THR A 11 11.42 -21.13 46.85
CA THR A 11 12.25 -19.96 46.65
C THR A 11 12.31 -19.69 45.15
N ASN A 12 11.35 -18.93 44.62
CA ASN A 12 11.41 -18.40 43.27
C ASN A 12 12.68 -17.55 43.16
N ALA A 13 13.71 -18.08 42.48
CA ALA A 13 14.87 -17.28 42.09
C ALA A 13 14.37 -16.00 41.38
N PRO A 14 14.94 -14.83 41.66
CA PRO A 14 14.49 -13.59 41.03
C PRO A 14 14.61 -13.75 39.52
N GLU A 15 13.48 -13.69 38.82
CA GLU A 15 13.45 -13.72 37.36
C GLU A 15 14.38 -12.61 36.86
N LYS A 16 15.46 -12.99 36.16
CA LYS A 16 16.37 -12.03 35.56
C LYS A 16 15.66 -11.37 34.38
N PHE A 17 15.08 -10.20 34.62
CA PHE A 17 14.48 -9.41 33.55
C PHE A 17 15.54 -8.83 32.63
N LEU A 18 15.40 -9.05 31.33
CA LEU A 18 16.25 -8.44 30.31
C LEU A 18 15.77 -7.02 30.02
N ASN A 19 16.61 -6.01 30.28
CA ASN A 19 16.32 -4.65 29.86
C ASN A 19 16.56 -4.49 28.35
N PHE A 20 15.49 -4.60 27.57
CA PHE A 20 15.54 -4.44 26.11
C PHE A 20 16.17 -3.11 25.68
N LEU A 21 15.96 -2.02 26.42
CA LEU A 21 16.49 -0.70 26.06
C LEU A 21 18.01 -0.62 26.24
N ALA A 22 18.60 -1.47 27.09
CA ALA A 22 20.04 -1.51 27.36
C ALA A 22 20.83 -2.42 26.40
N LEU A 23 20.15 -3.12 25.47
CA LEU A 23 20.82 -4.01 24.54
C LEU A 23 21.67 -3.23 23.51
N PRO A 24 22.87 -3.73 23.15
CA PRO A 24 23.67 -3.14 22.08
C PRO A 24 22.92 -3.07 20.74
N LYS A 25 23.21 -2.05 19.92
CA LYS A 25 22.54 -1.79 18.63
C LYS A 25 22.50 -3.02 17.70
N LYS A 26 23.58 -3.82 17.65
CA LYS A 26 23.65 -5.04 16.85
C LYS A 26 22.68 -6.12 17.37
N SER A 27 22.66 -6.33 18.69
CA SER A 27 21.76 -7.29 19.36
C SER A 27 20.29 -6.87 19.21
N LEU A 28 19.99 -5.58 19.33
CA LEU A 28 18.65 -5.04 19.06
C LEU A 28 18.21 -5.34 17.63
N LYS A 29 19.04 -5.01 16.63
CA LYS A 29 18.71 -5.26 15.22
C LYS A 29 18.45 -6.76 14.96
N LEU A 30 19.25 -7.63 15.56
CA LEU A 30 19.09 -9.08 15.44
C LEU A 30 17.79 -9.55 16.12
N LEU A 31 17.53 -9.15 17.36
CA LEU A 31 16.30 -9.45 18.07
C LEU A 31 15.06 -9.01 17.28
N TYR A 32 15.01 -7.74 16.86
CA TYR A 32 13.90 -7.22 16.07
C TYR A 32 13.76 -7.95 14.73
N SER A 33 14.80 -8.60 14.19
CA SER A 33 14.66 -9.43 12.99
C SER A 33 13.80 -10.67 13.22
N TYR A 34 13.85 -11.26 14.42
CA TYR A 34 13.09 -12.45 14.82
C TYR A 34 11.66 -12.15 15.28
N LEU A 35 11.42 -10.95 15.82
CA LEU A 35 10.10 -10.55 16.29
C LEU A 35 9.11 -10.47 15.13
N ASN A 36 7.93 -11.06 15.32
CA ASN A 36 6.85 -10.95 14.36
C ASN A 36 6.11 -9.58 14.52
N PRO A 37 5.27 -9.18 13.56
CA PRO A 37 4.52 -7.92 13.63
C PRO A 37 3.66 -7.75 14.91
N VAL A 38 3.11 -8.83 15.46
CA VAL A 38 2.32 -8.82 16.70
C VAL A 38 3.23 -8.49 17.88
N ASP A 39 4.37 -9.16 18.00
CA ASP A 39 5.32 -8.91 19.08
C ASP A 39 5.80 -7.46 19.04
N CYS A 40 6.09 -6.95 17.83
CA CYS A 40 6.47 -5.56 17.62
C CYS A 40 5.37 -4.59 18.08
N TYR A 41 4.11 -4.88 17.75
CA TYR A 41 2.98 -4.08 18.22
C TYR A 41 2.85 -4.13 19.74
N ASN A 42 2.90 -5.32 20.35
CA ASN A 42 2.81 -5.47 21.81
C ASN A 42 3.95 -4.74 22.54
N LEU A 43 5.20 -4.85 22.05
CA LEU A 43 6.34 -4.11 22.59
C LEU A 43 6.13 -2.59 22.47
N SER A 44 5.57 -2.12 21.36
CA SER A 44 5.28 -0.69 21.17
C SER A 44 4.25 -0.16 22.18
N LYS A 45 3.43 -1.03 22.76
CA LYS A 45 2.45 -0.68 23.80
C LYS A 45 3.04 -0.58 25.20
N CYS A 46 4.22 -1.15 25.44
CA CYS A 46 4.85 -1.13 26.75
C CYS A 46 5.45 0.26 27.10
N SER A 47 5.96 1.01 26.12
CA SER A 47 6.44 2.38 26.33
C SER A 47 6.67 3.13 25.01
N LYS A 48 6.72 4.47 25.06
CA LYS A 48 7.07 5.33 23.91
C LYS A 48 8.45 4.99 23.34
N ASN A 49 9.44 4.75 24.20
CA ASN A 49 10.80 4.40 23.78
C ASN A 49 10.83 3.08 22.98
N LEU A 50 10.06 2.08 23.40
CA LEU A 50 9.94 0.82 22.65
C LEU A 50 9.19 1.01 21.33
N SER A 51 8.18 1.86 21.28
CA SER A 51 7.50 2.25 20.03
C SER A 51 8.47 2.87 19.01
N ASP A 52 9.30 3.83 19.46
CA ASP A 52 10.29 4.48 18.61
C ASP A 52 11.40 3.49 18.17
N GLN A 53 11.78 2.55 19.03
CA GLN A 53 12.68 1.46 18.65
C GLN A 53 12.07 0.53 17.58
N VAL A 54 10.80 0.15 17.71
CA VAL A 54 10.12 -0.68 16.69
C VAL A 54 10.15 0.03 15.34
N LYS A 55 9.78 1.33 15.29
CA LYS A 55 9.81 2.14 14.06
C LYS A 55 11.22 2.19 13.45
N LYS A 56 12.24 2.34 14.29
CA LYS A 56 13.64 2.48 13.85
C LYS A 56 14.26 1.17 13.38
N GLN A 57 13.99 0.06 14.07
CA GLN A 57 14.67 -1.22 13.85
C GLN A 57 13.90 -2.12 12.88
N LYS A 58 12.59 -1.91 12.71
CA LYS A 58 11.72 -2.78 11.95
C LYS A 58 11.00 -2.03 10.83
N ASN A 59 11.57 -2.06 9.63
CA ASN A 59 10.90 -1.56 8.43
C ASN A 59 9.89 -2.58 7.89
N LEU A 60 8.72 -2.67 8.53
CA LEU A 60 7.59 -3.46 8.04
C LEU A 60 6.62 -2.59 7.27
N LYS A 61 6.23 -3.11 6.11
CA LYS A 61 5.17 -2.55 5.27
C LYS A 61 3.88 -3.32 5.49
N ILE A 62 2.80 -2.60 5.74
CA ILE A 62 1.44 -3.15 5.70
C ILE A 62 1.00 -3.15 4.24
N ASN A 63 0.63 -4.32 3.75
CA ASN A 63 0.19 -4.51 2.37
C ASN A 63 -1.32 -4.45 2.22
N ALA A 64 -2.05 -5.01 3.19
CA ALA A 64 -3.50 -4.96 3.20
C ALA A 64 -4.02 -4.72 4.61
N ILE A 65 -5.09 -3.93 4.69
CA ILE A 65 -5.83 -3.66 5.92
C ILE A 65 -7.27 -4.12 5.70
N TYR A 66 -7.74 -4.95 6.61
CA TYR A 66 -9.11 -5.44 6.64
C TYR A 66 -9.85 -4.79 7.80
N LEU A 67 -11.05 -4.30 7.55
CA LEU A 67 -11.92 -3.69 8.55
C LEU A 67 -13.30 -4.33 8.44
N ARG A 68 -13.88 -4.73 9.57
CA ARG A 68 -15.26 -5.17 9.65
C ARG A 68 -16.00 -4.29 10.64
N PHE A 69 -16.99 -3.56 10.15
CA PHE A 69 -17.93 -2.79 10.96
C PHE A 69 -19.14 -3.67 11.24
N ASP A 70 -19.19 -4.26 12.43
CA ASP A 70 -20.28 -5.11 12.86
C ASP A 70 -20.44 -5.01 14.39
N ASN A 71 -21.60 -4.59 14.88
CA ASN A 71 -21.85 -4.47 16.33
C ASN A 71 -21.71 -5.78 17.09
N GLU A 72 -21.81 -6.92 16.41
CA GLU A 72 -21.52 -8.21 17.03
C GLU A 72 -20.05 -8.61 16.92
N LYS A 73 -19.36 -8.23 15.83
CA LYS A 73 -18.04 -8.75 15.45
C LYS A 73 -17.19 -7.72 14.71
N SER A 74 -16.89 -6.61 15.37
CA SER A 74 -16.00 -5.60 14.78
C SER A 74 -14.55 -6.02 14.89
N CYS A 75 -13.80 -5.86 13.81
CA CYS A 75 -12.39 -6.22 13.82
C CYS A 75 -11.58 -5.45 12.78
N ILE A 76 -10.29 -5.32 13.09
CA ILE A 76 -9.26 -4.87 12.16
C ILE A 76 -8.23 -5.98 11.99
N ALA A 77 -7.76 -6.18 10.76
CA ALA A 77 -6.60 -7.02 10.48
C ALA A 77 -5.58 -6.30 9.58
N ALA A 78 -4.29 -6.44 9.86
CA ALA A 78 -3.21 -5.95 9.00
C ALA A 78 -2.34 -7.10 8.47
N TYR A 79 -2.10 -7.14 7.16
CA TYR A 79 -1.30 -8.15 6.47
C TYR A 79 0.07 -7.60 6.04
N PHE A 80 1.12 -8.40 6.21
CA PHE A 80 2.53 -8.02 5.97
C PHE A 80 3.22 -9.01 5.02
N ASP A 81 3.82 -8.55 3.91
CA ASP A 81 4.42 -9.43 2.88
C ASP A 81 5.55 -10.34 3.36
N LYS A 82 6.40 -9.82 4.25
CA LYS A 82 7.60 -10.56 4.71
C LYS A 82 7.25 -11.81 5.51
N TYR A 83 6.01 -11.93 5.97
CA TYR A 83 5.55 -13.05 6.77
C TYR A 83 4.43 -13.77 6.05
N LYS A 84 4.72 -14.97 5.53
CA LYS A 84 3.74 -15.84 4.84
C LYS A 84 2.43 -16.05 5.64
N ASN A 85 2.42 -15.79 6.97
CA ASN A 85 1.28 -16.06 7.85
C ASN A 85 0.87 -14.93 8.81
N THR A 86 1.35 -13.68 8.74
CA THR A 86 1.04 -12.72 9.82
C THR A 86 -0.10 -11.76 9.51
N ALA A 87 -1.22 -11.94 10.22
CA ALA A 87 -2.35 -11.02 10.23
C ALA A 87 -2.63 -10.60 11.67
N CYS A 88 -2.26 -9.37 12.06
CA CYS A 88 -2.63 -8.88 13.38
C CYS A 88 -4.13 -8.60 13.38
N VAL A 89 -4.95 -9.54 13.84
CA VAL A 89 -6.39 -9.32 13.97
C VAL A 89 -6.72 -8.85 15.38
N PHE A 90 -7.73 -8.01 15.52
CA PHE A 90 -8.23 -7.56 16.81
C PHE A 90 -9.74 -7.64 16.79
N TYR A 91 -10.35 -8.26 17.80
CA TYR A 91 -11.78 -8.54 17.83
C TYR A 91 -12.46 -7.85 19.00
N SER A 92 -13.65 -7.31 18.74
CA SER A 92 -14.65 -7.07 19.78
C SER A 92 -15.83 -7.99 19.51
N TRP A 93 -16.26 -8.77 20.53
CA TRP A 93 -17.38 -9.69 20.42
C TRP A 93 -18.36 -9.50 21.59
N ARG A 94 -19.66 -9.49 21.27
CA ARG A 94 -20.75 -9.63 22.23
C ARG A 94 -21.08 -11.11 22.48
N LYS A 95 -20.99 -11.57 23.74
CA LYS A 95 -21.52 -12.89 24.12
C LYS A 95 -23.06 -12.88 24.06
N THR A 96 -23.65 -14.06 23.93
CA THR A 96 -25.11 -14.28 23.91
C THR A 96 -25.81 -13.83 25.19
N ASP A 97 -25.07 -13.72 26.31
CA ASP A 97 -25.54 -13.24 27.62
C ASP A 97 -25.66 -11.70 27.70
N GLY A 98 -25.33 -10.97 26.63
CA GLY A 98 -25.37 -9.51 26.60
C GLY A 98 -24.12 -8.83 27.15
N ASN A 99 -23.22 -9.56 27.81
CA ASN A 99 -21.94 -9.05 28.29
C ASN A 99 -20.95 -8.87 27.13
N ARG A 100 -20.27 -7.73 27.14
CA ARG A 100 -19.31 -7.33 26.11
C ARG A 100 -17.91 -7.57 26.63
N ASN A 101 -17.19 -8.51 26.03
CA ASN A 101 -15.78 -8.73 26.31
C ASN A 101 -14.97 -8.30 25.09
N ILE A 102 -14.03 -7.37 25.31
CA ILE A 102 -13.04 -6.98 24.29
C ILE A 102 -11.89 -7.98 24.38
N TRP A 103 -11.59 -8.65 23.25
CA TRP A 103 -10.49 -9.62 23.19
C TRP A 103 -9.46 -9.12 22.19
N THR A 104 -8.37 -8.55 22.71
CA THR A 104 -7.17 -8.34 21.91
C THR A 104 -6.48 -9.68 21.74
N ARG A 105 -6.78 -10.41 20.67
CA ARG A 105 -6.08 -11.65 20.31
C ARG A 105 -5.51 -11.49 18.93
N ALA A 106 -4.20 -11.64 18.81
CA ALA A 106 -3.51 -11.57 17.53
C ALA A 106 -3.21 -12.98 17.01
N TYR A 107 -3.35 -13.18 15.70
CA TYR A 107 -3.26 -14.51 15.09
C TYR A 107 -2.23 -14.57 13.97
N SER A 108 -1.80 -15.79 13.68
CA SER A 108 -1.08 -16.12 12.47
C SER A 108 -2.05 -16.80 11.51
N LEU A 109 -2.56 -16.08 10.51
CA LEU A 109 -3.48 -16.60 9.50
C LEU A 109 -2.94 -16.34 8.08
N ARG A 110 -3.11 -17.33 7.20
CA ARG A 110 -2.93 -17.14 5.74
C ARG A 110 -4.02 -16.20 5.21
N ASN A 111 -3.70 -15.41 4.18
CA ASN A 111 -4.60 -14.38 3.62
C ASN A 111 -6.01 -14.92 3.28
N HIS A 112 -6.12 -16.04 2.55
CA HIS A 112 -7.43 -16.64 2.23
C HIS A 112 -8.21 -17.12 3.48
N LYS A 113 -7.51 -17.62 4.51
CA LYS A 113 -8.15 -18.01 5.78
C LYS A 113 -8.61 -16.79 6.58
N LEU A 114 -7.86 -15.69 6.50
CA LEU A 114 -8.20 -14.44 7.15
C LEU A 114 -9.49 -13.87 6.58
N GLN A 115 -9.61 -13.74 5.25
CA GLN A 115 -10.85 -13.23 4.63
C GLN A 115 -12.06 -14.11 4.98
N ASN A 116 -11.93 -15.44 4.86
CA ASN A 116 -13.00 -16.37 5.22
C ASN A 116 -13.34 -16.31 6.71
N HIS A 117 -12.36 -16.07 7.58
CA HIS A 117 -12.62 -15.93 9.01
C HIS A 117 -13.32 -14.61 9.33
N LEU A 118 -12.80 -13.51 8.79
CA LEU A 118 -13.34 -12.17 9.00
C LEU A 118 -14.76 -12.04 8.52
N TYR A 119 -15.18 -12.78 7.49
CA TYR A 119 -16.49 -12.57 6.88
C TYR A 119 -17.44 -13.78 6.99
N CYS A 120 -16.94 -15.01 7.10
CA CYS A 120 -17.79 -16.21 6.97
C CYS A 120 -17.87 -17.08 8.23
N LYS A 121 -16.87 -17.10 9.13
CA LYS A 121 -16.88 -18.05 10.27
C LYS A 121 -17.46 -17.45 11.55
N ARG A 122 -18.34 -18.22 12.21
CA ARG A 122 -18.85 -17.90 13.56
C ARG A 122 -17.90 -18.32 14.69
N ALA A 123 -17.06 -19.33 14.47
CA ALA A 123 -16.21 -19.96 15.49
C ALA A 123 -14.76 -19.45 15.50
N HIS A 124 -14.17 -19.45 16.69
CA HIS A 124 -12.86 -18.90 17.06
C HIS A 124 -11.68 -19.74 16.49
N PRO A 125 -10.54 -19.16 16.06
CA PRO A 125 -9.31 -19.93 15.78
C PRO A 125 -8.73 -20.48 17.08
N LYS A 126 -8.09 -21.66 17.10
CA LYS A 126 -7.40 -22.14 18.31
C LYS A 126 -6.30 -21.14 18.74
N ASP A 127 -6.25 -20.86 20.04
CA ASP A 127 -5.78 -19.61 20.65
C ASP A 127 -4.26 -19.35 20.63
N VAL A 128 -3.89 -18.07 20.50
CA VAL A 128 -2.71 -17.49 21.17
C VAL A 128 -3.26 -16.42 22.11
N ASN A 129 -3.18 -16.66 23.42
CA ASN A 129 -3.67 -15.73 24.43
C ASN A 129 -2.69 -14.55 24.54
N ALA A 130 -3.07 -13.37 24.02
CA ALA A 130 -2.41 -12.14 24.41
C ALA A 130 -3.01 -11.67 25.73
N GLN A 131 -2.19 -11.63 26.78
CA GLN A 131 -2.53 -11.02 28.06
C GLN A 131 -2.43 -9.50 27.90
N GLN A 132 -3.53 -8.85 27.50
CA GLN A 132 -3.68 -7.40 27.71
C GLN A 132 -4.84 -7.16 28.66
N SER A 133 -4.63 -6.26 29.62
CA SER A 133 -5.65 -5.84 30.58
C SER A 133 -6.86 -5.25 29.83
N PRO A 134 -8.11 -5.60 30.20
CA PRO A 134 -9.31 -5.13 29.55
C PRO A 134 -9.58 -3.67 29.94
N TYR A 135 -8.80 -2.73 29.42
CA TYR A 135 -9.23 -1.33 29.45
C TYR A 135 -10.40 -1.18 28.48
N LEU A 136 -11.60 -1.11 29.07
CA LEU A 136 -12.89 -0.99 28.43
C LEU A 136 -12.98 0.29 27.59
N VAL A 137 -12.72 0.21 26.29
CA VAL A 137 -13.21 1.23 25.37
C VAL A 137 -14.72 1.05 25.26
N VAL A 138 -15.50 2.01 25.78
CA VAL A 138 -16.98 1.97 25.79
C VAL A 138 -17.56 1.85 24.37
N ASN A 139 -16.82 2.35 23.36
CA ASN A 139 -17.15 2.25 21.94
C ASN A 139 -16.11 1.43 21.18
N TYR A 140 -16.44 0.18 20.86
CA TYR A 140 -15.55 -0.75 20.16
C TYR A 140 -15.19 -0.30 18.73
N PHE A 141 -16.06 0.47 18.04
CA PHE A 141 -15.68 1.05 16.75
C PHE A 141 -14.58 2.10 16.92
N GLN A 142 -14.67 2.91 17.97
CA GLN A 142 -13.63 3.88 18.29
C GLN A 142 -12.31 3.16 18.61
N GLY A 143 -12.34 2.12 19.44
CA GLY A 143 -11.14 1.33 19.75
C GLY A 143 -10.53 0.65 18.51
N MET A 144 -11.37 0.10 17.62
CA MET A 144 -10.93 -0.44 16.33
C MET A 144 -10.25 0.62 15.46
N MET A 145 -10.79 1.84 15.43
CA MET A 145 -10.24 2.94 14.63
C MET A 145 -9.00 3.59 15.26
N GLU A 146 -8.88 3.62 16.58
CA GLU A 146 -7.66 4.02 17.28
C GLU A 146 -6.52 3.06 16.93
N MET A 147 -6.80 1.76 17.01
CA MET A 147 -5.86 0.73 16.63
C MET A 147 -5.48 0.75 15.14
N TYR A 148 -6.43 1.07 14.25
CA TYR A 148 -6.14 1.35 12.85
C TYR A 148 -5.07 2.46 12.71
N ARG A 149 -5.25 3.58 13.41
CA ARG A 149 -4.32 4.71 13.38
C ARG A 149 -2.96 4.32 13.95
N GLU A 150 -2.94 3.57 15.04
CA GLU A 150 -1.70 3.10 15.67
C GLU A 150 -0.90 2.16 14.78
N LEU A 151 -1.55 1.19 14.13
CA LEU A 151 -0.90 0.29 13.18
C LEU A 151 -0.32 1.07 11.99
N CYS A 152 -1.07 2.04 11.46
CA CYS A 152 -0.61 2.90 10.37
C CYS A 152 0.51 3.87 10.79
N ALA A 153 0.59 4.24 12.07
CA ALA A 153 1.65 5.08 12.61
C ALA A 153 2.92 4.27 12.96
N LEU A 154 2.75 3.00 13.33
CA LEU A 154 3.86 2.11 13.71
C LEU A 154 4.54 1.49 12.48
N PHE A 155 3.77 1.17 11.44
CA PHE A 155 4.25 0.47 10.26
C PHE A 155 3.95 1.25 8.97
N HIS A 156 4.77 1.06 7.94
CA HIS A 156 4.59 1.77 6.67
C HIS A 156 3.32 1.28 5.95
N ALA A 157 2.25 2.08 5.99
CA ALA A 157 0.94 1.74 5.42
C ALA A 157 0.55 2.59 4.19
N LYS A 158 1.45 3.45 3.70
CA LYS A 158 1.14 4.41 2.61
C LYS A 158 0.61 3.71 1.37
N GLU A 159 1.10 2.53 1.04
CA GLU A 159 0.70 1.73 -0.14
C GLU A 159 -0.25 0.58 0.21
N SER A 160 -0.81 0.57 1.41
CA SER A 160 -1.73 -0.50 1.83
C SER A 160 -3.05 -0.43 1.07
N VAL A 161 -3.61 -1.62 0.83
CA VAL A 161 -4.91 -1.84 0.18
C VAL A 161 -5.98 -2.06 1.24
N HIS A 162 -7.12 -1.38 1.13
CA HIS A 162 -8.20 -1.46 2.12
C HIS A 162 -9.32 -2.41 1.68
N TYR A 163 -9.66 -3.33 2.57
CA TYR A 163 -10.79 -4.25 2.47
C TYR A 163 -11.75 -3.94 3.61
N VAL A 164 -12.98 -3.53 3.30
CA VAL A 164 -13.93 -3.11 4.33
C VAL A 164 -15.24 -3.84 4.19
N GLY A 165 -15.68 -4.51 5.25
CA GLY A 165 -17.03 -5.08 5.35
C GLY A 165 -17.89 -4.30 6.33
N VAL A 166 -19.15 -4.06 5.99
CA VAL A 166 -20.09 -3.33 6.85
C VAL A 166 -21.40 -4.09 6.99
N ASN A 167 -21.83 -4.31 8.23
CA ASN A 167 -23.11 -4.93 8.54
C ASN A 167 -24.25 -3.95 8.27
N VAL A 168 -24.92 -4.13 7.13
CA VAL A 168 -25.99 -3.24 6.67
C VAL A 168 -27.29 -3.41 7.45
N ASN A 169 -27.47 -4.52 8.18
CA ASN A 169 -28.62 -4.68 9.05
C ASN A 169 -28.46 -3.88 10.36
N ASP A 170 -27.24 -3.53 10.75
CA ASP A 170 -26.96 -2.76 11.97
C ASP A 170 -26.76 -1.26 11.69
N LYS A 171 -27.63 -0.45 12.28
CA LYS A 171 -27.59 1.02 12.17
C LYS A 171 -26.28 1.58 12.73
N LYS A 172 -25.77 1.03 13.83
CA LYS A 172 -24.54 1.54 14.46
C LYS A 172 -23.32 1.29 13.57
N SER A 173 -23.21 0.10 12.97
CA SER A 173 -22.15 -0.23 12.00
C SER A 173 -22.14 0.72 10.80
N CYS A 174 -23.32 0.99 10.22
CA CYS A 174 -23.44 1.88 9.08
C CYS A 174 -23.03 3.32 9.42
N LEU A 175 -23.51 3.85 10.56
CA LEU A 175 -23.16 5.20 11.01
C LEU A 175 -21.68 5.31 11.35
N SER A 176 -21.14 4.34 12.09
CA SER A 176 -19.73 4.33 12.47
C SER A 176 -18.82 4.32 11.26
N PHE A 177 -19.13 3.52 10.22
CA PHE A 177 -18.40 3.52 8.97
C PHE A 177 -18.53 4.84 8.21
N ALA A 178 -19.75 5.37 8.06
CA ALA A 178 -19.98 6.61 7.32
C ALA A 178 -19.26 7.82 7.93
N CYS A 179 -19.03 7.81 9.24
CA CYS A 179 -18.22 8.83 9.93
C CYS A 179 -16.71 8.67 9.72
N GLN A 180 -16.23 7.56 9.14
CA GLN A 180 -14.80 7.35 8.88
C GLN A 180 -14.38 7.92 7.53
N LYS A 181 -13.26 8.63 7.54
CA LYS A 181 -12.56 9.04 6.31
C LYS A 181 -11.34 8.15 6.14
N PHE A 182 -11.30 7.41 5.04
CA PHE A 182 -10.11 6.65 4.66
C PHE A 182 -9.18 7.54 3.82
N PRO A 183 -7.85 7.46 4.02
CA PRO A 183 -6.89 8.26 3.26
C PRO A 183 -6.82 7.84 1.79
N LYS A 184 -7.36 6.66 1.46
CA LYS A 184 -7.36 6.07 0.13
C LYS A 184 -8.74 5.49 -0.19
N PRO A 185 -9.08 5.38 -1.49
CA PRO A 185 -10.27 4.65 -1.92
C PRO A 185 -10.25 3.20 -1.42
N ILE A 186 -11.42 2.67 -1.11
CA ILE A 186 -11.57 1.27 -0.67
C ILE A 186 -11.41 0.37 -1.89
N TYR A 187 -10.49 -0.59 -1.80
CA TYR A 187 -10.24 -1.53 -2.90
C TYR A 187 -11.30 -2.63 -2.95
N SER A 188 -11.76 -3.13 -1.81
CA SER A 188 -12.83 -4.12 -1.75
C SER A 188 -13.81 -3.76 -0.64
N PHE A 189 -15.05 -3.49 -1.03
CA PHE A 189 -16.12 -3.15 -0.12
C PHE A 189 -17.16 -4.27 -0.07
N ARG A 190 -17.49 -4.75 1.14
CA ARG A 190 -18.39 -5.88 1.34
C ARG A 190 -19.63 -5.48 2.12
N LEU A 191 -20.80 -5.65 1.52
CA LEU A 191 -22.08 -5.59 2.22
C LEU A 191 -22.31 -6.93 2.93
N ILE A 192 -22.28 -6.93 4.25
CA ILE A 192 -22.56 -8.12 5.08
C ILE A 192 -23.86 -7.94 5.85
N GLY A 193 -24.54 -9.04 6.16
CA GLY A 193 -25.83 -9.01 6.84
C GLY A 193 -26.44 -10.40 6.95
N HIS A 194 -27.59 -10.49 7.62
CA HIS A 194 -28.35 -11.72 7.82
C HIS A 194 -29.80 -11.62 7.28
N LYS A 195 -30.22 -10.46 6.78
CA LYS A 195 -31.54 -10.22 6.20
C LYS A 195 -31.50 -9.04 5.23
N SER A 196 -32.60 -8.82 4.50
CA SER A 196 -32.67 -7.67 3.62
C SER A 196 -32.66 -6.35 4.41
N PRO A 197 -31.75 -5.41 4.10
CA PRO A 197 -31.66 -4.11 4.75
C PRO A 197 -32.67 -3.12 4.15
N LYS A 198 -32.78 -1.94 4.78
CA LYS A 198 -33.53 -0.82 4.19
C LYS A 198 -32.72 -0.21 3.04
N THR A 199 -33.36 0.00 1.89
CA THR A 199 -32.73 0.52 0.66
C THR A 199 -31.95 1.82 0.87
N HIS A 200 -32.54 2.81 1.55
CA HIS A 200 -31.86 4.09 1.83
C HIS A 200 -30.55 3.95 2.61
N ARG A 201 -30.44 2.90 3.44
CA ARG A 201 -29.23 2.65 4.23
C ARG A 201 -28.12 2.09 3.35
N VAL A 202 -28.44 1.20 2.42
CA VAL A 202 -27.47 0.66 1.46
C VAL A 202 -27.00 1.77 0.52
N LYS A 203 -27.93 2.61 0.02
CA LYS A 203 -27.61 3.78 -0.79
C LYS A 203 -26.62 4.70 -0.10
N HIS A 204 -26.97 5.21 1.09
CA HIS A 204 -26.10 6.08 1.88
C HIS A 204 -24.72 5.46 2.17
N LEU A 205 -24.68 4.15 2.40
CA LEU A 205 -23.44 3.44 2.67
C LEU A 205 -22.52 3.36 1.45
N LEU A 206 -23.07 2.96 0.29
CA LEU A 206 -22.34 2.95 -0.97
C LEU A 206 -21.91 4.37 -1.37
N ASP A 207 -22.73 5.37 -1.06
CA ASP A 207 -22.41 6.78 -1.26
C ASP A 207 -21.16 7.20 -0.49
N SER A 208 -21.03 6.73 0.76
CA SER A 208 -19.93 7.02 1.66
C SER A 208 -18.64 6.23 1.37
N ALA A 209 -18.73 5.07 0.70
CA ALA A 209 -17.63 4.09 0.69
C ALA A 209 -16.44 4.41 -0.23
N ASN A 210 -16.55 5.38 -1.14
CA ASN A 210 -15.49 5.74 -2.12
C ASN A 210 -14.71 4.51 -2.64
N VAL A 211 -15.43 3.58 -3.27
CA VAL A 211 -14.90 2.28 -3.70
C VAL A 211 -14.23 2.44 -5.06
N ALA A 212 -12.97 2.02 -5.18
CA ALA A 212 -12.23 2.02 -6.44
C ALA A 212 -12.13 0.62 -7.09
N GLY A 213 -12.35 -0.45 -6.34
CA GLY A 213 -12.26 -1.82 -6.85
C GLY A 213 -13.59 -2.56 -6.78
N THR A 214 -13.63 -3.61 -5.95
CA THR A 214 -14.73 -4.57 -5.91
C THR A 214 -15.81 -4.21 -4.90
N ILE A 215 -17.08 -4.30 -5.31
CA ILE A 215 -18.22 -4.34 -4.41
C ILE A 215 -18.69 -5.79 -4.29
N ARG A 216 -18.70 -6.32 -3.08
CA ARG A 216 -19.11 -7.70 -2.79
C ARG A 216 -20.36 -7.71 -1.92
N VAL A 217 -21.34 -8.54 -2.26
CA VAL A 217 -22.60 -8.66 -1.53
C VAL A 217 -22.75 -10.08 -1.00
N SER A 218 -23.00 -10.21 0.30
CA SER A 218 -23.20 -11.51 0.94
C SER A 218 -24.67 -11.97 0.89
N HIS A 219 -24.86 -13.29 1.02
CA HIS A 219 -26.06 -14.04 0.60
C HIS A 219 -27.45 -13.55 1.08
N PRO A 220 -27.70 -12.93 2.25
CA PRO A 220 -29.08 -12.55 2.60
C PRO A 220 -29.39 -11.05 2.46
N ILE A 221 -28.56 -10.25 1.79
CA ILE A 221 -28.82 -8.81 1.62
C ILE A 221 -30.04 -8.55 0.73
N GLY A 222 -30.32 -9.41 -0.24
CA GLY A 222 -31.47 -9.22 -1.13
C GLY A 222 -31.30 -8.06 -2.13
N PRO A 223 -32.38 -7.74 -2.86
CA PRO A 223 -32.36 -6.81 -4.01
C PRO A 223 -32.13 -5.34 -3.60
N ALA A 224 -32.27 -5.00 -2.31
CA ALA A 224 -32.01 -3.66 -1.80
C ALA A 224 -30.55 -3.17 -2.05
N CYS A 225 -29.63 -4.05 -2.42
CA CYS A 225 -28.27 -3.69 -2.83
C CYS A 225 -28.13 -3.22 -4.27
N MET A 226 -29.13 -3.44 -5.13
CA MET A 226 -29.17 -3.00 -6.53
C MET A 226 -29.35 -1.48 -6.60
N GLN A 227 -28.28 -0.76 -6.28
CA GLN A 227 -28.19 0.70 -6.34
C GLN A 227 -27.25 1.09 -7.47
N ASP A 228 -27.40 2.29 -8.03
CA ASP A 228 -26.61 2.78 -9.17
C ASP A 228 -25.10 2.60 -8.99
N LYS A 229 -24.60 2.79 -7.77
CA LYS A 229 -23.18 2.59 -7.45
C LYS A 229 -22.71 1.15 -7.56
N LEU A 230 -23.56 0.18 -7.23
CA LEU A 230 -23.26 -1.24 -7.43
C LEU A 230 -23.38 -1.59 -8.91
N ILE A 231 -24.50 -1.19 -9.53
CA ILE A 231 -24.84 -1.46 -10.93
C ILE A 231 -23.75 -0.98 -11.89
N ASN A 232 -23.15 0.19 -11.63
CA ASN A 232 -22.13 0.79 -12.51
C ASN A 232 -20.69 0.62 -11.99
N SER A 233 -20.47 -0.28 -11.02
CA SER A 233 -19.14 -0.48 -10.44
C SER A 233 -18.19 -1.20 -11.41
N PHE A 234 -16.89 -1.20 -11.09
CA PHE A 234 -15.91 -1.92 -11.91
C PHE A 234 -16.04 -3.44 -11.74
N TYR A 235 -16.07 -3.91 -10.48
CA TYR A 235 -16.11 -5.34 -10.17
C TYR A 235 -17.22 -5.60 -9.15
N VAL A 236 -18.13 -6.51 -9.48
CA VAL A 236 -19.18 -6.99 -8.56
C VAL A 236 -19.01 -8.47 -8.29
N VAL A 237 -19.16 -8.82 -7.01
CA VAL A 237 -19.23 -10.21 -6.55
C VAL A 237 -20.51 -10.40 -5.74
N LEU A 238 -21.41 -11.24 -6.22
CA LEU A 238 -22.63 -11.62 -5.52
C LEU A 238 -22.44 -13.05 -5.01
N ASP A 239 -22.30 -13.22 -3.70
CA ASP A 239 -21.86 -14.50 -3.12
C ASP A 239 -22.83 -15.64 -3.43
N ASP A 240 -24.13 -15.43 -3.22
CA ASP A 240 -25.18 -16.41 -3.55
C ASP A 240 -26.51 -15.64 -3.72
N PRO A 241 -26.72 -14.88 -4.80
CA PRO A 241 -27.89 -14.01 -4.90
C PRO A 241 -29.11 -14.80 -5.40
N GLU A 242 -29.71 -15.66 -4.57
CA GLU A 242 -30.95 -16.38 -4.93
C GLU A 242 -32.14 -15.46 -5.28
N TRP A 243 -32.06 -14.21 -4.83
CA TRP A 243 -33.02 -13.15 -5.13
C TRP A 243 -32.83 -12.50 -6.50
N ILE A 244 -31.69 -12.74 -7.19
CA ILE A 244 -31.41 -12.08 -8.47
C ILE A 244 -32.39 -12.56 -9.53
N THR A 245 -33.01 -11.59 -10.19
CA THR A 245 -33.94 -11.77 -11.30
C THR A 245 -33.24 -11.55 -12.64
N ARG A 246 -33.91 -11.91 -13.74
CA ARG A 246 -33.46 -11.58 -15.09
C ARG A 246 -33.23 -10.08 -15.23
N GLU A 247 -34.18 -9.27 -14.79
CA GLU A 247 -34.15 -7.81 -14.91
C GLU A 247 -32.95 -7.22 -14.16
N GLU A 248 -32.65 -7.75 -12.96
CA GLU A 248 -31.50 -7.32 -12.17
C GLU A 248 -30.18 -7.71 -12.85
N LEU A 249 -30.08 -8.93 -13.40
CA LEU A 249 -28.91 -9.35 -14.18
C LEU A 249 -28.68 -8.44 -15.39
N LEU A 250 -29.72 -8.16 -16.17
CA LEU A 250 -29.67 -7.31 -17.37
C LEU A 250 -29.42 -5.83 -17.03
N SER A 251 -29.70 -5.42 -15.80
CA SER A 251 -29.42 -4.06 -15.33
C SER A 251 -27.95 -3.82 -14.99
N LEU A 252 -27.18 -4.88 -14.71
CA LEU A 252 -25.77 -4.75 -14.30
C LEU A 252 -24.90 -4.22 -15.45
N ASN A 253 -24.32 -3.04 -15.25
CA ASN A 253 -23.40 -2.40 -16.18
C ASN A 253 -21.97 -2.33 -15.59
N CYS A 254 -21.52 -3.47 -15.06
CA CYS A 254 -20.21 -3.64 -14.45
C CYS A 254 -19.17 -4.08 -15.49
N ILE A 255 -17.88 -3.92 -15.21
CA ILE A 255 -16.82 -4.50 -16.08
C ILE A 255 -16.70 -6.01 -15.83
N THR A 256 -16.67 -6.42 -14.56
CA THR A 256 -16.61 -7.82 -14.17
C THR A 256 -17.73 -8.14 -13.19
N ILE A 257 -18.40 -9.25 -13.43
CA ILE A 257 -19.50 -9.77 -12.64
C ILE A 257 -19.16 -11.20 -12.23
N ASP A 258 -19.17 -11.49 -10.93
CA ASP A 258 -19.03 -12.84 -10.37
C ASP A 258 -20.29 -13.14 -9.55
N ILE A 259 -21.02 -14.20 -9.94
CA ILE A 259 -22.26 -14.61 -9.31
C ILE A 259 -22.12 -16.07 -8.84
N GLY A 260 -22.24 -16.29 -7.54
CA GLY A 260 -22.28 -17.64 -6.96
C GLY A 260 -23.64 -18.30 -7.13
N HIS A 261 -24.13 -19.00 -6.11
CA HIS A 261 -25.38 -19.76 -6.24
C HIS A 261 -26.59 -18.83 -6.49
N ASN A 262 -27.42 -19.18 -7.47
CA ASN A 262 -28.55 -18.36 -7.91
C ASN A 262 -29.66 -19.25 -8.52
N ASN A 263 -30.79 -18.60 -8.83
CA ASN A 263 -31.98 -19.23 -9.41
C ASN A 263 -32.19 -18.88 -10.90
N LEU A 264 -31.18 -18.31 -11.57
CA LEU A 264 -31.30 -17.92 -12.98
C LEU A 264 -31.39 -19.17 -13.86
N THR A 265 -32.27 -19.10 -14.85
CA THR A 265 -32.53 -20.15 -15.83
C THR A 265 -31.56 -20.06 -17.01
N ALA A 266 -31.55 -21.07 -17.88
CA ALA A 266 -30.76 -21.00 -19.11
C ALA A 266 -31.22 -19.85 -20.03
N GLU A 267 -32.50 -19.53 -20.00
CA GLU A 267 -33.13 -18.46 -20.79
C GLU A 267 -32.71 -17.07 -20.29
N ASP A 268 -32.58 -16.89 -18.97
CA ASP A 268 -32.08 -15.63 -18.39
C ASP A 268 -30.63 -15.35 -18.82
N LEU A 269 -29.79 -16.40 -18.83
CA LEU A 269 -28.41 -16.30 -19.27
C LEU A 269 -28.30 -16.08 -20.79
N ASN A 270 -29.18 -16.70 -21.58
CA ASN A 270 -29.29 -16.41 -23.00
C ASN A 270 -29.69 -14.95 -23.24
N ALA A 271 -30.69 -14.45 -22.52
CA ALA A 271 -31.12 -13.05 -22.61
C ALA A 271 -29.98 -12.07 -22.31
N PHE A 272 -29.14 -12.38 -21.32
CA PHE A 272 -27.94 -11.59 -21.03
C PHE A 272 -26.95 -11.55 -22.20
N ILE A 273 -26.66 -12.71 -22.81
CA ILE A 273 -25.74 -12.78 -23.95
C ILE A 273 -26.35 -12.07 -25.17
N MET A 274 -27.65 -12.23 -25.41
CA MET A 274 -28.38 -11.55 -26.49
C MET A 274 -28.39 -10.04 -26.28
N GLN A 275 -28.57 -9.55 -25.04
CA GLN A 275 -28.44 -8.13 -24.73
C GLN A 275 -27.07 -7.59 -25.14
N TRP A 276 -25.99 -8.32 -24.81
CA TRP A 276 -24.64 -7.95 -25.25
C TRP A 276 -24.47 -7.94 -26.78
N MET A 277 -25.12 -8.87 -27.48
CA MET A 277 -25.08 -8.96 -28.95
C MET A 277 -25.76 -7.78 -29.65
N PHE A 278 -26.88 -7.27 -29.12
CA PHE A 278 -27.72 -6.31 -29.84
C PHE A 278 -27.69 -4.88 -29.31
N VAL A 279 -27.28 -4.67 -28.06
CA VAL A 279 -27.18 -3.32 -27.49
C VAL A 279 -25.83 -2.69 -27.88
N ASP A 280 -25.83 -1.38 -28.12
CA ASP A 280 -24.63 -0.64 -28.51
C ASP A 280 -23.45 -0.83 -27.54
N SER A 281 -22.24 -0.83 -28.10
CA SER A 281 -20.99 -1.05 -27.35
C SER A 281 -20.75 -0.02 -26.24
N ASP A 282 -21.26 1.19 -26.43
CA ASP A 282 -21.08 2.29 -25.48
C ASP A 282 -22.02 2.19 -24.27
N GLN A 283 -23.05 1.34 -24.36
CA GLN A 283 -24.04 1.16 -23.29
C GLN A 283 -23.71 -0.02 -22.38
N ILE A 284 -22.96 -1.01 -22.86
CA ILE A 284 -22.58 -2.21 -22.09
C ILE A 284 -21.07 -2.25 -21.84
N ARG A 285 -20.70 -2.24 -20.56
CA ARG A 285 -19.31 -2.27 -20.10
C ARG A 285 -18.79 -3.66 -19.76
N THR A 286 -19.65 -4.67 -19.76
CA THR A 286 -19.29 -6.01 -19.29
C THR A 286 -18.21 -6.64 -20.16
N GLU A 287 -17.10 -6.97 -19.53
CA GLU A 287 -15.98 -7.69 -20.12
C GLU A 287 -15.89 -9.13 -19.62
N LYS A 288 -16.39 -9.40 -18.41
CA LYS A 288 -16.39 -10.74 -17.84
C LYS A 288 -17.63 -10.97 -16.99
N LEU A 289 -18.36 -12.04 -17.29
CA LEU A 289 -19.33 -12.65 -16.40
C LEU A 289 -18.84 -14.05 -16.03
N GLU A 290 -18.70 -14.30 -14.74
CA GLU A 290 -18.51 -15.63 -14.15
C GLU A 290 -19.75 -15.95 -13.32
N ILE A 291 -20.42 -17.05 -13.62
CA ILE A 291 -21.64 -17.42 -12.90
C ILE A 291 -21.70 -18.92 -12.62
N CYS A 292 -22.07 -19.29 -11.39
CA CYS A 292 -22.43 -20.66 -11.04
C CYS A 292 -23.81 -20.98 -11.60
N LEU A 293 -23.91 -21.99 -12.46
CA LEU A 293 -25.19 -22.40 -13.05
C LEU A 293 -26.11 -22.99 -11.97
N SER A 294 -27.36 -22.53 -11.97
CA SER A 294 -28.43 -23.18 -11.21
C SER A 294 -28.61 -24.63 -11.67
N PRO A 295 -29.20 -25.52 -10.86
CA PRO A 295 -29.46 -26.90 -11.27
C PRO A 295 -30.27 -27.00 -12.57
N GLU A 296 -31.18 -26.05 -12.80
CA GLU A 296 -31.99 -25.96 -14.02
C GLU A 296 -31.15 -25.51 -15.22
N ALA A 297 -30.45 -24.38 -15.10
CA ALA A 297 -29.61 -23.86 -16.18
C ALA A 297 -28.51 -24.86 -16.59
N PHE A 298 -27.98 -25.62 -15.62
CA PHE A 298 -26.99 -26.66 -15.88
C PHE A 298 -27.55 -27.82 -16.72
N LYS A 299 -28.79 -28.26 -16.46
CA LYS A 299 -29.48 -29.28 -17.27
C LYS A 299 -29.78 -28.76 -18.68
N ASN A 300 -30.19 -27.50 -18.76
CA ASN A 300 -30.59 -26.84 -20.01
C ASN A 300 -29.47 -26.02 -20.66
N LYS A 301 -28.19 -26.36 -20.42
CA LYS A 301 -27.03 -25.56 -20.87
C LYS A 301 -27.01 -25.21 -22.36
N LYS A 302 -27.59 -26.07 -23.21
CA LYS A 302 -27.69 -25.81 -24.67
C LYS A 302 -28.58 -24.61 -25.00
N GLN A 303 -29.58 -24.33 -24.17
CA GLN A 303 -30.49 -23.19 -24.35
C GLN A 303 -29.80 -21.84 -24.08
N ILE A 304 -28.73 -21.83 -23.26
CA ILE A 304 -27.94 -20.61 -22.98
C ILE A 304 -27.38 -20.00 -24.27
N THR A 305 -27.04 -20.84 -25.25
CA THR A 305 -26.47 -20.40 -26.54
C THR A 305 -27.47 -20.49 -27.69
N ASN A 306 -28.76 -20.63 -27.41
CA ASN A 306 -29.78 -20.73 -28.46
C ASN A 306 -29.85 -19.43 -29.27
N GLY A 307 -29.99 -19.54 -30.58
CA GLY A 307 -30.04 -18.39 -31.50
C GLY A 307 -28.69 -17.70 -31.75
N LEU A 308 -27.59 -18.17 -31.17
CA LEU A 308 -26.25 -17.61 -31.39
C LEU A 308 -25.50 -18.36 -32.49
N LEU A 309 -24.82 -17.62 -33.38
CA LEU A 309 -23.85 -18.19 -34.30
C LEU A 309 -22.53 -18.44 -33.57
N LEU A 310 -22.26 -19.70 -33.27
CA LEU A 310 -21.06 -20.11 -32.54
C LEU A 310 -19.92 -20.46 -33.49
N HIS A 311 -18.73 -19.93 -33.20
CA HIS A 311 -17.49 -20.25 -33.89
C HIS A 311 -16.56 -21.06 -32.99
N ASP A 312 -15.80 -21.98 -33.58
CA ASP A 312 -14.68 -22.60 -32.88
C ASP A 312 -13.53 -21.59 -32.71
N TRP A 313 -12.72 -21.81 -31.68
CA TRP A 313 -11.52 -21.00 -31.46
C TRP A 313 -10.59 -21.05 -32.68
N ASP A 314 -10.17 -19.86 -33.13
CA ASP A 314 -9.18 -19.69 -34.20
C ASP A 314 -7.96 -18.93 -33.65
N PRO A 315 -6.74 -19.54 -33.63
CA PRO A 315 -5.53 -18.88 -33.16
C PRO A 315 -5.15 -17.64 -33.98
N LYS A 316 -5.67 -17.48 -35.20
CA LYS A 316 -5.46 -16.27 -36.01
C LYS A 316 -6.35 -15.11 -35.59
N ARG A 317 -7.48 -15.39 -34.93
CA ARG A 317 -8.42 -14.36 -34.46
C ARG A 317 -8.11 -13.91 -33.04
N ARG A 318 -7.77 -14.84 -32.16
CA ARG A 318 -7.39 -14.55 -30.78
C ARG A 318 -6.54 -15.65 -30.16
N GLU A 319 -5.89 -15.30 -29.07
CA GLU A 319 -5.14 -16.21 -28.22
C GLU A 319 -6.04 -17.29 -27.60
N GLY A 320 -5.44 -18.45 -27.31
CA GLY A 320 -6.16 -19.56 -26.67
C GLY A 320 -6.45 -19.34 -25.20
N GLU A 321 -5.72 -18.45 -24.52
CA GLU A 321 -5.82 -18.26 -23.06
C GLU A 321 -6.22 -16.82 -22.74
N HIS A 322 -7.21 -16.67 -21.87
CA HIS A 322 -7.67 -15.36 -21.41
C HIS A 322 -7.09 -14.99 -20.04
N PHE A 323 -6.70 -13.74 -19.89
CA PHE A 323 -6.33 -13.10 -18.63
C PHE A 323 -6.48 -11.58 -18.70
N ASP A 324 -6.73 -10.93 -17.56
CA ASP A 324 -6.77 -9.47 -17.47
C ASP A 324 -5.33 -8.90 -17.47
N VAL A 325 -4.91 -8.31 -18.59
CA VAL A 325 -3.57 -7.72 -18.77
C VAL A 325 -3.28 -6.66 -17.70
N SER A 326 -4.27 -5.83 -17.34
CA SER A 326 -4.10 -4.75 -16.35
C SER A 326 -3.77 -5.33 -14.97
N TYR A 327 -4.45 -6.42 -14.61
CA TYR A 327 -4.17 -7.12 -13.35
C TYR A 327 -2.80 -7.82 -13.36
N TYR A 328 -2.39 -8.41 -14.49
CA TYR A 328 -1.09 -9.09 -14.60
C TYR A 328 0.11 -8.13 -14.61
N LEU A 329 -0.03 -6.94 -15.19
CA LEU A 329 1.02 -5.92 -15.13
C LEU A 329 1.33 -5.47 -13.71
N ALA A 330 0.36 -5.56 -12.78
CA ALA A 330 0.57 -5.27 -11.36
C ALA A 330 1.25 -6.41 -10.59
N LYS A 331 1.42 -7.60 -11.19
CA LYS A 331 2.03 -8.77 -10.55
C LYS A 331 3.45 -9.03 -11.05
N ASN A 332 4.31 -9.49 -10.14
CA ASN A 332 5.71 -9.80 -10.43
C ASN A 332 5.91 -11.14 -11.18
N SER A 333 4.87 -11.96 -11.37
CA SER A 333 4.97 -13.28 -12.03
C SER A 333 3.97 -13.45 -13.17
N LEU A 334 4.44 -13.96 -14.30
CA LEU A 334 3.62 -14.29 -15.48
C LEU A 334 2.78 -15.55 -15.31
N ARG A 335 3.17 -16.46 -14.41
CA ARG A 335 2.60 -17.81 -14.35
C ARG A 335 1.90 -18.04 -13.02
N ASP A 336 0.89 -17.23 -12.73
CA ASP A 336 -0.09 -17.60 -11.71
C ASP A 336 -1.18 -18.43 -12.40
N PRO A 337 -1.13 -19.77 -12.36
CA PRO A 337 -2.07 -20.64 -13.08
C PRO A 337 -3.52 -20.43 -12.63
N ASN A 338 -3.76 -19.80 -11.48
CA ASN A 338 -5.12 -19.57 -10.97
C ASN A 338 -5.84 -18.40 -11.66
N HIS A 339 -5.16 -17.63 -12.51
CA HIS A 339 -5.72 -16.43 -13.14
C HIS A 339 -5.77 -16.51 -14.68
N PHE A 340 -5.39 -17.67 -15.24
CA PHE A 340 -5.57 -17.97 -16.66
C PHE A 340 -6.81 -18.82 -16.87
N MET A 341 -7.46 -18.59 -18.00
CA MET A 341 -8.53 -19.45 -18.49
C MET A 341 -8.17 -20.01 -19.86
N ASP A 342 -8.07 -21.32 -19.98
CA ASP A 342 -7.92 -21.96 -21.29
C ASP A 342 -9.26 -21.91 -22.04
N CYS A 343 -9.28 -21.10 -23.09
CA CYS A 343 -10.42 -20.85 -23.96
C CYS A 343 -10.25 -21.55 -25.33
N LYS A 344 -9.31 -22.48 -25.50
CA LYS A 344 -9.11 -23.20 -26.78
C LYS A 344 -10.26 -24.13 -27.15
N PHE A 345 -10.94 -24.70 -26.15
CA PHE A 345 -12.08 -25.61 -26.34
C PHE A 345 -13.43 -24.93 -26.11
N SER A 346 -13.44 -23.60 -26.09
CA SER A 346 -14.65 -22.80 -25.90
C SER A 346 -15.28 -22.42 -27.25
N LYS A 347 -16.44 -21.76 -27.20
CA LYS A 347 -17.13 -21.25 -28.40
C LYS A 347 -17.10 -19.74 -28.39
N ASP A 348 -16.86 -19.15 -29.55
CA ASP A 348 -16.88 -17.71 -29.75
C ASP A 348 -18.19 -17.25 -30.38
N VAL A 349 -18.63 -16.06 -29.99
CA VAL A 349 -19.66 -15.28 -30.66
C VAL A 349 -19.03 -13.98 -31.13
N ILE A 350 -19.40 -13.56 -32.34
CA ILE A 350 -18.88 -12.35 -32.96
C ILE A 350 -20.05 -11.41 -33.17
N ARG A 351 -19.92 -10.21 -32.61
CA ARG A 351 -20.90 -9.16 -32.75
C ARG A 351 -20.69 -8.40 -34.06
N GLU A 352 -21.70 -7.67 -34.52
CA GLU A 352 -21.65 -6.93 -35.78
C GLU A 352 -20.52 -5.89 -35.83
N ASP A 353 -20.12 -5.32 -34.69
CA ASP A 353 -19.00 -4.39 -34.57
C ASP A 353 -17.62 -5.07 -34.55
N GLY A 354 -17.57 -6.39 -34.76
CA GLY A 354 -16.33 -7.17 -34.77
C GLY A 354 -15.78 -7.52 -33.39
N ARG A 355 -16.44 -7.15 -32.30
CA ARG A 355 -16.04 -7.61 -30.95
C ARG A 355 -16.31 -9.10 -30.81
N THR A 356 -15.33 -9.81 -30.24
CA THR A 356 -15.43 -11.24 -29.98
C THR A 356 -15.71 -11.46 -28.49
N ALA A 357 -16.67 -12.32 -28.18
CA ALA A 357 -16.84 -12.87 -26.86
C ALA A 357 -16.75 -14.40 -26.87
N THR A 358 -16.19 -14.96 -25.82
CA THR A 358 -16.07 -16.40 -25.60
C THR A 358 -17.07 -16.86 -24.57
N ILE A 359 -17.79 -17.92 -24.90
CA ILE A 359 -18.67 -18.68 -24.02
C ILE A 359 -17.94 -19.97 -23.64
N HIS A 360 -17.55 -20.07 -22.37
CA HIS A 360 -16.84 -21.22 -21.84
C HIS A 360 -17.58 -21.85 -20.66
N PHE A 361 -17.84 -23.15 -20.76
CA PHE A 361 -18.42 -23.94 -19.68
C PHE A 361 -17.33 -24.76 -19.00
N TYR A 362 -17.18 -24.60 -17.69
CA TYR A 362 -16.24 -25.38 -16.88
C TYR A 362 -16.88 -25.87 -15.60
N GLY A 363 -17.12 -27.18 -15.52
CA GLY A 363 -17.90 -27.77 -14.43
C GLY A 363 -19.30 -27.15 -14.35
N LYS A 364 -19.66 -26.60 -13.20
CA LYS A 364 -20.94 -25.89 -12.97
C LYS A 364 -20.85 -24.39 -13.25
N LYS A 365 -19.77 -23.89 -13.85
CA LYS A 365 -19.59 -22.47 -14.12
C LYS A 365 -19.77 -22.15 -15.59
N LEU A 366 -20.41 -21.03 -15.87
CA LEU A 366 -20.40 -20.35 -17.16
C LEU A 366 -19.47 -19.14 -17.05
N PHE A 367 -18.60 -19.00 -18.04
CA PHE A 367 -17.78 -17.84 -18.27
C PHE A 367 -18.19 -17.22 -19.60
N PHE A 368 -18.53 -15.94 -19.55
CA PHE A 368 -18.72 -15.10 -20.72
C PHE A 368 -17.65 -14.01 -20.69
N ILE A 369 -16.77 -14.02 -21.69
CA ILE A 369 -15.54 -13.23 -21.70
C ILE A 369 -15.49 -12.43 -22.98
N VAL A 370 -15.44 -11.12 -22.89
CA VAL A 370 -15.30 -10.21 -24.02
C VAL A 370 -13.83 -9.87 -24.22
N TRP A 371 -13.31 -10.13 -25.41
CA TRP A 371 -11.91 -9.88 -25.74
C TRP A 371 -11.72 -8.44 -26.17
N LYS A 372 -11.30 -7.58 -25.24
CA LYS A 372 -10.79 -6.23 -25.58
C LYS A 372 -9.48 -6.28 -26.33
N ASP A 373 -8.61 -7.20 -25.91
CA ASP A 373 -7.36 -7.50 -26.58
C ASP A 373 -7.40 -8.97 -26.97
N HIS A 374 -7.46 -9.23 -28.28
CA HIS A 374 -7.46 -10.59 -28.81
C HIS A 374 -6.13 -11.32 -28.55
N PHE A 375 -5.03 -10.62 -28.27
CA PHE A 375 -3.68 -11.20 -28.09
C PHE A 375 -2.98 -10.65 -26.83
N PRO A 376 -3.51 -10.93 -25.62
CA PRO A 376 -3.04 -10.33 -24.38
C PRO A 376 -1.57 -10.61 -24.05
N TYR A 377 -1.03 -11.76 -24.48
CA TYR A 377 0.40 -12.06 -24.33
C TYR A 377 1.31 -11.12 -25.12
N ARG A 378 0.89 -10.73 -26.32
CA ARG A 378 1.65 -9.80 -27.16
C ARG A 378 1.72 -8.43 -26.48
N THR A 379 0.58 -7.92 -26.02
CA THR A 379 0.50 -6.66 -25.29
C THR A 379 1.35 -6.67 -24.03
N LEU A 380 1.33 -7.76 -23.27
CA LEU A 380 2.16 -7.91 -22.08
C LEU A 380 3.66 -7.94 -22.39
N LYS A 381 4.05 -8.63 -23.46
CA LYS A 381 5.45 -8.67 -23.94
C LYS A 381 5.90 -7.26 -24.36
N GLU A 382 5.09 -6.54 -25.12
CA GLU A 382 5.37 -5.16 -25.54
C GLU A 382 5.47 -4.20 -24.35
N ALA A 383 4.56 -4.31 -23.38
CA ALA A 383 4.58 -3.50 -22.16
C ALA A 383 5.85 -3.73 -21.33
N ARG A 384 6.29 -4.98 -21.18
CA ARG A 384 7.53 -5.33 -20.47
C ARG A 384 8.78 -4.82 -21.17
N MET A 385 8.83 -4.91 -22.50
CA MET A 385 9.92 -4.33 -23.28
C MET A 385 9.99 -2.81 -23.07
N LYS A 386 8.85 -2.11 -23.11
CA LYS A 386 8.77 -0.67 -22.81
C LYS A 386 9.19 -0.35 -21.37
N GLN A 387 8.81 -1.17 -20.39
CA GLN A 387 9.24 -0.98 -19.00
C GLN A 387 10.76 -1.15 -18.85
N LYS A 388 11.32 -2.22 -19.41
CA LYS A 388 12.77 -2.46 -19.38
C LYS A 388 13.55 -1.31 -20.02
N GLN A 389 13.04 -0.77 -21.13
CA GLN A 389 13.61 0.40 -21.78
C GLN A 389 13.62 1.63 -20.85
N ARG A 390 12.50 1.92 -20.17
CA ARG A 390 12.41 3.01 -19.19
C ARG A 390 13.33 2.80 -17.98
N GLU A 391 13.50 1.57 -17.52
CA GLU A 391 14.42 1.26 -16.42
C GLU A 391 15.88 1.53 -16.81
N ILE A 392 16.27 1.16 -18.04
CA ILE A 392 17.59 1.47 -18.60
C ILE A 392 17.78 2.99 -18.72
N GLU A 393 16.81 3.71 -19.28
CA GLU A 393 16.85 5.18 -19.38
C GLU A 393 16.98 5.85 -18.00
N ASN A 394 16.23 5.39 -17.00
CA ASN A 394 16.32 5.89 -15.64
C ASN A 394 17.69 5.60 -14.99
N TYR A 395 18.26 4.43 -15.24
CA TYR A 395 19.60 4.10 -14.77
C TYR A 395 20.66 5.01 -15.40
N ILE A 396 20.60 5.21 -16.72
CA ILE A 396 21.49 6.12 -17.45
C ILE A 396 21.34 7.55 -16.89
N ASN A 397 20.12 8.05 -16.73
CA ASN A 397 19.88 9.39 -16.21
C ASN A 397 20.43 9.58 -14.78
N ARG A 398 20.31 8.57 -13.91
CA ARG A 398 20.91 8.63 -12.56
C ARG A 398 22.43 8.60 -12.59
N ALA A 399 23.01 7.77 -13.44
CA ALA A 399 24.46 7.70 -13.63
C ALA A 399 25.00 9.03 -14.15
N LEU A 400 24.34 9.63 -15.16
CA LEU A 400 24.68 10.96 -15.68
C LEU A 400 24.55 12.05 -14.62
N ALA A 401 23.46 12.07 -13.84
CA ALA A 401 23.28 13.04 -12.77
C ALA A 401 24.37 12.93 -11.69
N THR A 402 24.76 11.71 -11.33
CA THR A 402 25.84 11.47 -10.35
C THR A 402 27.20 11.89 -10.91
N ALA A 403 27.45 11.62 -12.19
CA ALA A 403 28.67 12.08 -12.87
C ALA A 403 28.74 13.61 -12.94
N LEU A 404 27.63 14.29 -13.24
CA LEU A 404 27.55 15.75 -13.24
C LEU A 404 27.87 16.34 -11.86
N ILE A 405 27.26 15.81 -10.79
CA ILE A 405 27.55 16.24 -9.42
C ILE A 405 29.05 16.06 -9.08
N ALA A 406 29.65 14.94 -9.47
CA ALA A 406 31.07 14.69 -9.23
C ALA A 406 31.97 15.67 -10.01
N ILE A 407 31.60 16.01 -11.25
CA ILE A 407 32.30 17.02 -12.06
C ILE A 407 32.19 18.41 -11.41
N GLU A 408 30.98 18.80 -10.97
CA GLU A 408 30.75 20.07 -10.27
C GLU A 408 31.54 20.17 -8.96
N GLN A 409 31.55 19.09 -8.17
CA GLN A 409 32.35 19.03 -6.93
C GLN A 409 33.84 19.20 -7.21
N LYS A 410 34.37 18.49 -8.22
CA LYS A 410 35.79 18.61 -8.60
C LYS A 410 36.12 20.02 -9.12
N ALA A 411 35.24 20.61 -9.93
CA ALA A 411 35.41 21.98 -10.40
C ALA A 411 35.40 22.99 -9.24
N GLN A 412 34.52 22.79 -8.26
CA GLN A 412 34.47 23.63 -7.06
C GLN A 412 35.71 23.47 -6.18
N GLU A 413 36.23 22.25 -6.01
CA GLU A 413 37.47 21.99 -5.30
C GLU A 413 38.68 22.67 -5.99
N GLU A 414 38.76 22.59 -7.31
CA GLU A 414 39.80 23.28 -8.09
C GLU A 414 39.67 24.81 -7.97
N TRP A 415 38.45 25.34 -7.98
CA TRP A 415 38.19 26.77 -7.76
C TRP A 415 38.63 27.22 -6.36
N ASN A 416 38.30 26.44 -5.33
CA ASN A 416 38.69 26.74 -3.95
C ASN A 416 40.22 26.74 -3.79
N LYS A 417 40.92 25.76 -4.38
CA LYS A 417 42.40 25.71 -4.38
C LYS A 417 43.03 26.92 -5.06
N LYS A 418 42.48 27.35 -6.21
CA LYS A 418 42.95 28.56 -6.91
C LYS A 418 42.74 29.80 -6.05
N THR A 419 41.61 29.90 -5.37
CA THR A 419 41.27 31.03 -4.49
C THR A 419 42.23 31.10 -3.29
N GLU A 420 42.45 29.98 -2.61
CA GLU A 420 43.39 29.89 -1.47
C GLU A 420 44.83 30.24 -1.88
N TRP A 421 45.26 29.79 -3.06
CA TRP A 421 46.57 30.17 -3.62
C TRP A 421 46.69 31.67 -3.88
N VAL A 422 45.66 32.30 -4.46
CA VAL A 422 45.62 33.76 -4.67
C VAL A 422 45.66 34.51 -3.33
N GLU A 423 44.88 34.08 -2.35
CA GLU A 423 44.87 34.68 -1.01
C GLU A 423 46.25 34.59 -0.35
N THR A 424 46.92 33.44 -0.46
CA THR A 424 48.27 33.23 0.06
C THR A 424 49.28 34.16 -0.62
N MET A 425 49.22 34.32 -1.95
CA MET A 425 50.07 35.27 -2.67
C MET A 425 49.82 36.72 -2.23
N VAL A 426 48.55 37.11 -2.04
CA VAL A 426 48.20 38.45 -1.58
C VAL A 426 48.72 38.71 -0.17
N GLN A 427 48.62 37.75 0.74
CA GLN A 427 49.17 37.88 2.10
C GLN A 427 50.69 37.96 2.11
N ALA A 428 51.37 37.13 1.30
CA ALA A 428 52.83 37.19 1.16
C ALA A 428 53.28 38.58 0.66
N ARG A 429 52.63 39.12 -0.38
CA ARG A 429 52.92 40.48 -0.87
C ARG A 429 52.62 41.58 0.15
N LYS A 430 51.56 41.43 0.94
CA LYS A 430 51.27 42.37 2.05
C LYS A 430 52.37 42.32 3.11
N ALA A 431 52.85 41.13 3.47
CA ALA A 431 53.93 40.97 4.43
C ALA A 431 55.24 41.60 3.92
N GLU A 432 55.61 41.34 2.66
CA GLU A 432 56.76 41.97 2.01
C GLU A 432 56.63 43.51 2.02
N ALA A 433 55.46 44.05 1.69
CA ALA A 433 55.22 45.49 1.71
C ALA A 433 55.32 46.09 3.12
N VAL A 434 54.86 45.37 4.16
CA VAL A 434 54.99 45.81 5.57
C VAL A 434 56.44 45.76 6.03
N GLU A 435 57.18 44.72 5.65
CA GLU A 435 58.61 44.62 5.94
C GLU A 435 59.39 45.76 5.26
N GLU A 436 59.10 46.04 4.00
CA GLU A 436 59.68 47.15 3.25
C GLU A 436 59.36 48.50 3.92
N GLN A 437 58.10 48.73 4.34
CA GLN A 437 57.73 49.92 5.09
C GLN A 437 58.44 50.01 6.44
N THR A 438 58.63 48.89 7.13
CA THR A 438 59.32 48.84 8.43
C THR A 438 60.80 49.14 8.27
N ALA A 439 61.44 48.60 7.23
CA ALA A 439 62.82 48.89 6.86
C ALA A 439 62.98 50.38 6.53
N LYS A 440 62.06 50.96 5.74
CA LYS A 440 62.02 52.41 5.48
C LYS A 440 61.91 53.22 6.77
N ARG A 441 61.00 52.86 7.70
CA ARG A 441 60.86 53.55 8.99
C ARG A 441 62.13 53.48 9.84
N LYS A 442 62.77 52.31 9.94
CA LYS A 442 64.05 52.14 10.67
C LYS A 442 65.16 52.99 10.04
N TYR A 443 65.25 53.00 8.72
CA TYR A 443 66.18 53.85 7.99
C TYR A 443 65.96 55.34 8.32
N PHE A 444 64.73 55.82 8.26
CA PHE A 444 64.40 57.21 8.61
C PHE A 444 64.66 57.53 10.09
N ALA A 445 64.40 56.61 11.01
CA ALA A 445 64.68 56.80 12.43
C ALA A 445 66.19 56.91 12.70
N ALA A 446 67.00 56.02 12.10
CA ALA A 446 68.46 56.08 12.20
C ALA A 446 69.01 57.38 11.57
N LEU A 447 68.42 57.82 10.47
CA LEU A 447 68.76 59.08 9.82
C LEU A 447 68.42 60.29 10.71
N GLN A 448 67.29 60.25 11.41
CA GLN A 448 66.89 61.28 12.38
C GLN A 448 67.85 61.31 13.59
N GLU A 449 68.23 60.16 14.15
CA GLU A 449 69.19 60.07 15.26
C GLU A 449 70.58 60.58 14.85
N PHE A 450 71.03 60.25 13.63
CA PHE A 450 72.26 60.79 13.05
C PHE A 450 72.20 62.31 12.86
N LEU A 451 71.06 62.83 12.42
CA LEU A 451 70.83 64.27 12.37
C LEU A 451 70.91 64.84 13.79
N ASP A 452 70.23 64.30 14.78
CA ASP A 452 70.18 64.91 16.12
C ASP A 452 71.55 64.93 16.84
N THR A 453 72.44 63.98 16.54
CA THR A 453 73.79 63.85 17.16
C THR A 453 74.93 64.54 16.39
N SER A 454 74.69 65.03 15.17
CA SER A 454 75.73 65.64 14.33
C SER A 454 75.84 67.17 14.52
N GLU A 455 77.08 67.67 14.49
CA GLU A 455 77.42 69.09 14.51
C GLU A 455 76.81 69.87 13.32
N PRO A 456 76.70 71.22 13.38
CA PRO A 456 75.81 72.00 12.52
C PRO A 456 76.10 71.95 10.99
N ASN A 457 77.34 71.64 10.59
CA ASN A 457 77.74 71.67 9.17
C ASN A 457 77.27 70.43 8.37
N PRO A 458 77.43 69.18 8.86
CA PRO A 458 76.88 68.00 8.18
C PRO A 458 75.35 67.97 8.03
N LYS A 459 74.61 68.64 8.93
CA LYS A 459 73.13 68.67 8.92
C LYS A 459 72.53 69.24 7.63
N ARG A 460 73.18 70.24 7.03
CA ARG A 460 72.59 71.03 5.93
C ARG A 460 72.57 70.25 4.61
N GLN A 461 73.60 69.46 4.30
CA GLN A 461 73.66 68.64 3.09
C GLN A 461 72.75 67.40 3.17
N LEU A 462 72.60 66.80 4.35
CA LEU A 462 71.75 65.62 4.51
C LEU A 462 70.25 65.96 4.37
N LEU A 463 69.82 67.12 4.87
CA LEU A 463 68.44 67.62 4.76
C LEU A 463 68.00 67.87 3.32
N GLU A 464 68.90 68.32 2.43
CA GLU A 464 68.60 68.44 0.99
C GLU A 464 68.36 67.07 0.34
N THR A 465 69.08 66.04 0.76
CA THR A 465 68.97 64.68 0.19
C THR A 465 67.68 63.98 0.62
N ILE A 466 67.22 64.20 1.85
CA ILE A 466 65.96 63.64 2.39
C ILE A 466 64.72 64.23 1.72
N THR A 467 64.79 65.50 1.32
CA THR A 467 63.66 66.20 0.68
C THR A 467 63.34 65.62 -0.70
N ILE A 468 64.32 65.00 -1.37
CA ILE A 468 64.16 64.33 -2.66
C ILE A 468 63.34 63.04 -2.52
N PHE A 469 63.59 62.22 -1.49
CA PHE A 469 62.88 60.95 -1.29
C PHE A 469 61.42 61.08 -0.84
N LYS A 470 61.02 62.23 -0.28
CA LYS A 470 59.64 62.47 0.19
C LYS A 470 58.64 62.70 -0.95
N ASN A 471 59.13 62.98 -2.17
CA ASN A 471 58.31 63.28 -3.34
C ASN A 471 58.10 62.08 -4.27
N ASP A 472 58.76 60.94 -4.03
CA ASP A 472 58.49 59.71 -4.77
C ASP A 472 57.21 59.05 -4.24
N LYS A 473 56.07 59.46 -4.80
CA LYS A 473 54.85 58.67 -4.76
C LYS A 473 55.10 57.38 -5.53
N ILE A 474 55.14 56.26 -4.81
CA ILE A 474 55.11 54.92 -5.40
C ILE A 474 53.72 54.74 -6.05
N PRO A 475 53.61 54.27 -7.31
CA PRO A 475 52.34 54.01 -8.00
C PRO A 475 51.41 53.04 -7.28
#